data_AF-A0A955FYD8-F1
#
_entry.id   AF-A0A955FYD8-F1
#
_cell.length_a   1.000
_cell.length_b   1.000
_cell.length_c   1.000
_cell.angle_alpha   90.00
_cell.angle_beta   90.00
_cell.angle_gamma   90.00
#
_symmetry.space_group_name_H-M   'P 1'
#
loop_
_entity.id
_entity.type
_entity.pdbx_description
1 polymer ?
#
loop_
_entity_poly.entity_id
_entity_poly.type
_entity_poly.pdbx_seq_one_letter_code
_entity_poly.pdbx_strand_id
1 'polypeptide(L)'
;MKSTQYTIRNIPPKVDRYLRKRAQLSGRSLNDIVVDELSASAGVTTNNDVVTSLDWFIGSNVMDSATLAAIDSAKSEQKRLAAKEMGLDT
;
A
#
# COMPACT_ATOMS: atom_id res chain seq x y z
N MET A 1 -3.34 31.26 -3.34
CA MET A 1 -2.99 30.41 -4.51
C MET A 1 -4.18 30.40 -5.46
N LYS A 2 -3.96 30.48 -6.78
CA LYS A 2 -5.05 30.47 -7.76
C LYS A 2 -5.41 29.03 -8.08
N SER A 3 -6.61 28.57 -7.71
CA SER A 3 -7.11 27.24 -8.06
C SER A 3 -7.91 27.30 -9.36
N THR A 4 -7.70 26.32 -10.23
CA THR A 4 -8.50 26.19 -11.46
C THR A 4 -9.71 25.31 -11.18
N GLN A 5 -10.90 25.81 -11.51
CA GLN A 5 -12.15 25.10 -11.31
C GLN A 5 -12.70 24.61 -12.65
N TYR A 6 -13.05 23.33 -12.70
CA TYR A 6 -13.65 22.69 -13.87
C TYR A 6 -14.97 22.03 -13.51
N THR A 7 -15.90 21.97 -14.46
CA THR A 7 -17.11 21.16 -14.36
C THR A 7 -16.94 19.89 -15.20
N ILE A 8 -16.98 18.74 -14.54
CA ILE A 8 -16.95 17.43 -15.23
C ILE A 8 -18.40 17.08 -15.62
N ARG A 9 -18.65 16.97 -16.93
CA ARG A 9 -20.00 16.67 -17.46
C ARG A 9 -20.09 15.19 -17.86
N ASN A 10 -21.33 14.69 -17.92
CA ASN A 10 -21.66 13.37 -18.45
C ASN A 10 -20.95 12.21 -17.74
N ILE A 11 -20.90 12.24 -16.40
CA ILE A 11 -20.28 11.19 -15.60
C ILE A 11 -21.12 9.91 -15.71
N PRO A 12 -20.55 8.77 -16.14
CA PRO A 12 -21.28 7.51 -16.21
C PRO A 12 -21.83 7.11 -14.83
N PRO A 13 -23.05 6.56 -14.72
CA PRO A 13 -23.66 6.21 -13.42
C PRO A 13 -22.83 5.24 -12.58
N LYS A 14 -22.07 4.35 -13.24
CA LYS A 14 -21.15 3.42 -12.55
C LYS A 14 -19.98 4.15 -11.87
N VAL A 15 -19.47 5.21 -12.51
CA VAL A 15 -18.36 6.01 -11.99
C VAL A 15 -18.83 6.87 -10.80
N ASP A 16 -19.98 7.55 -10.92
CA ASP A 16 -20.54 8.33 -9.81
C ASP A 16 -20.80 7.45 -8.57
N ARG A 17 -21.38 6.25 -8.77
CA ARG A 17 -21.60 5.29 -7.69
C ARG A 17 -20.30 4.89 -6.99
N TYR A 18 -19.26 4.60 -7.76
CA TYR A 18 -17.95 4.23 -7.23
C TYR A 18 -17.35 5.37 -6.39
N LEU A 19 -17.34 6.59 -6.92
CA LEU A 19 -16.77 7.76 -6.25
C LEU A 19 -17.52 8.08 -4.95
N ARG A 20 -18.87 8.03 -4.96
CA ARG A 20 -19.68 8.23 -3.75
C ARG A 20 -19.43 7.18 -2.69
N LYS A 21 -19.35 5.90 -3.08
CA LYS A 21 -19.05 4.82 -2.15
C LYS A 21 -17.69 5.04 -1.48
N ARG A 22 -16.68 5.45 -2.25
CA ARG A 22 -15.35 5.73 -1.73
C ARG A 22 -15.31 6.96 -0.81
N ALA A 23 -16.05 8.01 -1.15
CA ALA A 23 -16.23 9.17 -0.27
C ALA A 23 -16.85 8.77 1.07
N GLN A 24 -17.91 7.95 1.04
CA GLN A 24 -18.56 7.45 2.26
C GLN A 24 -17.63 6.60 3.12
N LEU A 25 -16.86 5.68 2.50
CA LEU A 25 -15.93 4.81 3.23
C LEU A 25 -14.74 5.56 3.83
N SER A 26 -14.29 6.63 3.19
CA SER A 26 -13.15 7.44 3.65
C SER A 26 -13.54 8.60 4.55
N GLY A 27 -14.84 8.91 4.69
CA GLY A 27 -15.31 10.09 5.42
C GLY A 27 -14.90 11.44 4.79
N ARG A 28 -14.41 11.42 3.54
CA ARG A 28 -13.96 12.61 2.80
C ARG A 28 -15.06 13.14 1.88
N SER A 29 -14.95 14.39 1.46
CA SER A 29 -15.90 14.94 0.49
C SER A 29 -15.76 14.26 -0.87
N LEU A 30 -16.85 14.23 -1.65
CA LEU A 30 -16.82 13.68 -3.00
C LEU A 30 -15.81 14.43 -3.89
N ASN A 31 -15.70 15.75 -3.71
CA ASN A 31 -14.77 16.58 -4.47
C ASN A 31 -13.31 16.19 -4.17
N ASP A 32 -12.98 15.95 -2.90
CA ASP A 32 -11.63 15.55 -2.52
C ASP A 32 -11.24 14.23 -3.17
N ILE A 33 -12.17 13.25 -3.16
CA ILE A 33 -11.95 11.95 -3.81
C ILE A 33 -11.80 12.10 -5.32
N VAL A 34 -12.59 12.95 -5.97
CA VAL A 34 -12.48 13.20 -7.41
C VAL A 34 -11.13 13.81 -7.75
N VAL A 35 -10.67 14.81 -6.99
CA VAL A 35 -9.36 15.41 -7.20
C VAL A 35 -8.26 14.38 -6.97
N ASP A 36 -8.36 13.58 -5.91
CA ASP A 36 -7.39 12.55 -5.56
C ASP A 36 -7.21 11.50 -6.68
N GLU A 37 -8.32 11.02 -7.24
CA GLU A 37 -8.30 10.06 -8.36
C GLU A 37 -7.76 10.66 -9.66
N LEU A 38 -8.11 11.92 -9.95
CA LEU A 38 -7.59 12.63 -11.13
C LEU A 38 -6.09 12.88 -11.01
N SER A 39 -5.64 13.30 -9.82
CA SER A 39 -4.24 13.48 -9.48
C SER A 39 -3.45 12.17 -9.63
N ALA A 40 -3.96 11.07 -9.06
CA ALA A 40 -3.35 9.75 -9.18
C ALA A 40 -3.24 9.28 -10.64
N SER A 41 -4.31 9.45 -11.43
CA SER A 41 -4.33 9.09 -12.86
C SER A 41 -3.37 9.93 -13.70
N ALA A 42 -3.22 11.21 -13.37
CA ALA A 42 -2.27 12.11 -14.02
C ALA A 42 -0.81 11.86 -13.61
N GLY A 43 -0.54 10.90 -12.70
CA GLY A 43 0.79 10.66 -12.15
C GLY A 43 1.28 11.78 -11.22
N VAL A 44 0.40 12.68 -10.82
CA VAL A 44 0.67 13.77 -9.88
C VAL A 44 0.16 13.33 -8.53
N THR A 45 0.93 12.47 -7.84
CA THR A 45 0.53 12.02 -6.50
C THR A 45 0.52 13.21 -5.54
N THR A 46 -0.65 13.78 -5.27
CA THR A 46 -0.81 14.86 -4.26
C THR A 46 -0.81 14.35 -2.82
N ASN A 47 -0.90 13.03 -2.62
CA ASN A 47 -0.87 12.44 -1.30
C ASN A 47 0.54 11.99 -0.93
N ASN A 48 1.29 12.90 -0.32
CA ASN A 48 2.38 12.51 0.57
C ASN A 48 1.87 11.65 1.73
N ASP A 49 0.59 11.75 2.12
CA ASP A 49 0.05 11.05 3.29
C ASP A 49 -0.03 9.51 3.17
N VAL A 50 -0.22 8.94 1.98
CA VAL A 50 -0.31 7.47 1.85
C VAL A 50 1.08 6.82 1.89
N VAL A 51 2.08 7.46 1.30
CA VAL A 51 3.48 6.98 1.40
C VAL A 51 3.98 7.14 2.83
N THR A 52 3.71 8.30 3.47
CA THR A 52 4.11 8.54 4.87
C THR A 52 3.36 7.65 5.87
N SER A 53 2.10 7.28 5.59
CA SER A 53 1.34 6.35 6.45
C SER A 53 1.68 4.87 6.25
N LEU A 54 2.53 4.54 5.27
CA LEU A 54 3.11 3.20 5.12
C LEU A 54 4.56 3.13 5.60
N ASP A 55 5.19 4.26 5.94
CA ASP A 55 6.56 4.28 6.50
C ASP A 55 6.65 3.53 7.85
N TRP A 56 5.58 3.55 8.66
CA TRP A 56 5.56 2.73 9.88
C TRP A 56 5.46 1.22 9.58
N PHE A 57 4.99 0.83 8.40
CA PHE A 57 4.79 -0.57 8.01
C PHE A 57 5.99 -1.11 7.22
N ILE A 58 6.59 -0.29 6.36
CA ILE A 58 7.75 -0.64 5.53
C ILE A 58 9.03 -0.27 6.29
N GLY A 59 9.38 -1.06 7.30
CA GLY A 59 10.66 -0.91 8.00
C GLY A 59 10.58 -0.89 9.53
N SER A 60 9.38 -0.96 10.11
CA SER A 60 9.29 -1.25 11.55
C SER A 60 9.67 -2.72 11.76
N ASN A 61 10.95 -2.93 12.05
CA ASN A 61 11.50 -4.20 12.50
C ASN A 61 10.99 -4.53 13.92
N VAL A 62 9.68 -4.50 14.13
CA VAL A 62 8.99 -4.88 15.37
C VAL A 62 8.73 -6.38 15.33
N MET A 63 9.75 -7.16 14.99
CA MET A 63 9.74 -8.58 15.29
C MET A 63 10.19 -8.70 16.74
N ASP A 64 9.33 -9.24 17.60
CA ASP A 64 9.74 -9.55 18.97
C ASP A 64 10.89 -10.57 18.96
N SER A 65 11.63 -10.65 20.07
CA SER A 65 12.79 -11.54 20.17
C SER A 65 12.43 -13.01 19.92
N ALA A 66 11.19 -13.39 20.22
CA ALA A 66 10.66 -14.72 19.96
C ALA A 66 10.50 -15.01 18.45
N THR A 67 9.96 -14.06 17.68
CA THR A 67 9.78 -14.21 16.23
C THR A 67 11.14 -14.24 15.52
N LEU A 68 12.12 -13.44 15.96
CA LEU A 68 13.48 -13.49 15.42
C LEU A 68 14.16 -14.86 15.67
N ALA A 69 14.02 -15.41 16.88
CA ALA A 69 14.57 -16.72 17.22
C ALA A 69 13.92 -17.88 16.41
N ALA A 70 12.63 -17.78 16.13
CA ALA A 70 11.92 -18.75 15.28
C ALA A 70 12.44 -18.73 13.83
N ILE A 71 12.74 -17.54 13.29
CA ILE A 71 13.28 -17.39 11.93
C ILE A 71 14.70 -17.96 11.85
N ASP A 72 15.55 -17.70 12.84
CA ASP A 72 16.92 -18.20 12.87
C ASP A 72 16.99 -19.73 13.00
N SER A 73 16.13 -20.33 13.83
CA SER A 73 16.04 -21.78 13.96
C SER A 73 15.47 -22.45 12.69
N ALA A 74 14.54 -21.81 11.98
CA ALA A 74 14.06 -22.32 10.70
C ALA A 74 15.15 -22.26 9.60
N LYS A 75 16.00 -21.23 9.63
CA LYS A 75 17.07 -21.02 8.64
C LYS A 75 18.18 -22.07 8.72
N SER A 76 18.53 -22.51 9.93
CA SER A 76 19.57 -23.54 10.13
C SER A 76 19.10 -24.92 9.67
N GLU A 77 17.83 -25.29 9.91
CA GLU A 77 17.26 -26.55 9.42
C GLU A 77 17.14 -26.56 7.90
N GLN A 78 16.68 -25.45 7.29
CA GLN A 78 16.64 -25.34 5.84
C GLN A 78 18.02 -25.41 5.20
N LYS A 79 19.03 -24.77 5.80
CA LYS A 79 20.41 -24.86 5.32
C LYS A 79 20.96 -26.29 5.41
N ARG A 80 20.60 -27.03 6.46
CA ARG A 80 21.02 -28.42 6.65
C ARG A 80 20.35 -29.36 5.64
N LEU A 81 19.05 -29.18 5.40
CA LEU A 81 18.31 -29.91 4.37
C LEU A 81 18.86 -29.61 2.97
N ALA A 82 19.08 -28.33 2.66
CA ALA A 82 19.68 -27.92 1.39
C ALA A 82 21.11 -28.45 1.22
N ALA A 83 21.94 -28.47 2.27
CA ALA A 83 23.28 -29.05 2.21
C ALA A 83 23.26 -30.57 1.97
N LYS A 84 22.31 -31.28 2.60
CA LYS A 84 22.08 -32.71 2.42
C LYS A 84 21.55 -33.03 1.01
N GLU A 85 20.67 -32.18 0.46
CA GLU A 85 20.16 -32.30 -0.91
C GLU A 85 21.21 -31.94 -1.97
N MET A 86 22.14 -31.04 -1.66
CA MET A 86 23.26 -30.65 -2.53
C MET A 86 24.44 -31.63 -2.48
N GLY A 87 24.35 -32.71 -1.70
CA GLY A 87 25.35 -33.79 -1.69
C GLY A 87 26.71 -33.39 -1.11
N LEU A 88 26.76 -32.43 -0.20
CA LEU A 88 28.01 -31.93 0.40
C LEU A 88 28.38 -32.63 1.72
N ASP A 89 27.85 -33.82 1.95
CA ASP A 89 28.20 -34.69 3.08
C ASP A 89 29.17 -35.79 2.58
N THR A 90 30.47 -35.52 2.64
CA THR A 90 31.55 -36.52 2.73
C THR A 90 32.33 -36.28 4.01
#